data_AF-A0A973G1P8-F1
#
_entry.id   AF-A0A973G1P8-F1
#
_cell.length_a   1.000
_cell.length_b   1.000
_cell.length_c   1.000
_cell.angle_alpha   90.00
_cell.angle_beta   90.00
_cell.angle_gamma   90.00
#
_symmetry.space_group_name_H-M   'P 1'
#
loop_
_entity.id
_entity.type
_entity.pdbx_description
1 polymer ?
#
loop_
_entity_poly.entity_id
_entity_poly.type
_entity_poly.pdbx_seq_one_letter_code
_entity_poly.pdbx_strand_id
1 'polypeptide(L)' 'MLIEFAREHGIKGFTADVLADNKGMIKVYEKSGYPIKAFVEYGVYRLTIPFLERNDAPSDFYQQKQD' A
#
# COMPACT_ATOMS: atom_id res chain seq x y z
N MET A 1 0.06 -4.69 -16.61
CA MET A 1 -0.58 -4.46 -15.28
C MET A 1 -0.52 -2.97 -14.91
N LEU A 2 -1.39 -2.47 -14.02
CA LEU A 2 -1.44 -1.04 -13.63
C LEU A 2 -0.10 -0.50 -13.11
N ILE A 3 0.62 -1.28 -12.30
CA ILE A 3 1.92 -0.87 -11.73
C ILE A 3 2.97 -0.69 -12.83
N GLU A 4 3.06 -1.63 -13.77
CA GLU A 4 4.01 -1.55 -14.90
C GLU A 4 3.75 -0.30 -15.73
N PHE A 5 2.49 -0.08 -16.12
CA PHE A 5 2.09 1.10 -16.88
C PHE A 5 2.39 2.40 -16.11
N ALA A 6 2.09 2.44 -14.81
CA ALA A 6 2.36 3.60 -13.98
C ALA A 6 3.86 3.93 -13.92
N ARG A 7 4.72 2.91 -13.75
CA ARG A 7 6.19 3.07 -13.73
C ARG A 7 6.73 3.59 -15.06
N GLU A 8 6.21 3.09 -16.19
CA GLU A 8 6.57 3.59 -17.53
C GLU A 8 6.24 5.08 -17.71
N HIS A 9 5.25 5.59 -16.99
CA HIS A 9 4.83 7.00 -17.01
C HIS A 9 5.43 7.84 -15.86
N GLY A 10 6.45 7.32 -15.17
CA GLY A 10 7.14 8.05 -14.10
C GLY A 10 6.35 8.18 -12.80
N ILE A 11 5.24 7.46 -12.65
CA ILE A 11 4.49 7.40 -11.40
C ILE A 11 5.29 6.57 -10.38
N LYS A 12 5.41 7.09 -9.16
CA LYS A 12 6.29 6.54 -8.11
C LYS A 12 5.60 5.62 -7.12
N GLY A 13 4.28 5.49 -7.22
CA GLY A 13 3.48 4.72 -6.28
C GLY A 13 2.00 5.00 -6.43
N PHE A 14 1.21 4.32 -5.62
CA PHE A 14 -0.22 4.53 -5.50
C PHE A 14 -0.61 4.96 -4.10
N THR A 15 -1.74 5.66 -4.01
CA THR A 15 -2.48 5.85 -2.76
C THR A 15 -3.86 5.26 -2.92
N ALA A 16 -4.49 4.86 -1.81
CA ALA A 16 -5.84 4.32 -1.81
C ALA A 16 -6.54 4.53 -0.47
N ASP A 17 -7.84 4.80 -0.54
CA ASP A 17 -8.73 4.82 0.62
C ASP A 17 -9.64 3.59 0.55
N VAL A 18 -9.60 2.76 1.60
CA VAL A 18 -10.31 1.48 1.66
C VAL A 18 -11.05 1.38 2.98
N LEU A 19 -12.35 1.04 2.97
CA LEU A 19 -13.08 0.77 4.21
C LEU A 19 -12.40 -0.36 5.01
N ALA A 20 -12.29 -0.20 6.32
CA ALA A 20 -11.57 -1.13 7.19
C ALA A 20 -12.15 -2.56 7.18
N ASP A 21 -13.42 -2.70 6.84
CA ASP A 21 -14.12 -3.99 6.71
C ASP A 21 -13.90 -4.68 5.35
N ASN A 22 -13.38 -3.97 4.34
CA ASN A 22 -13.11 -4.53 3.01
C ASN A 22 -11.77 -5.28 2.98
N LYS A 23 -11.72 -6.40 3.70
CA LYS A 23 -10.56 -7.30 3.76
C LYS A 23 -10.13 -7.83 2.39
N GLY A 24 -11.06 -7.91 1.43
CA GLY A 24 -10.77 -8.33 0.06
C GLY A 24 -9.83 -7.35 -0.64
N MET A 25 -10.11 -6.05 -0.54
CA MET A 25 -9.29 -5.02 -1.18
C MET A 25 -7.93 -4.85 -0.50
N ILE A 26 -7.85 -4.99 0.82
CA ILE A 26 -6.56 -4.99 1.55
C ILE A 26 -5.64 -6.10 1.03
N LYS A 27 -6.15 -7.31 0.83
CA LYS A 27 -5.39 -8.44 0.29
C LYS A 27 -4.87 -8.22 -1.13
N VAL A 28 -5.55 -7.39 -1.95
CA VAL A 28 -5.05 -7.04 -3.30
C VAL A 28 -3.74 -6.27 -3.17
N TYR A 29 -3.68 -5.31 -2.24
CA TYR A 29 -2.47 -4.51 -2.04
C TYR A 29 -1.35 -5.33 -1.39
N GLU A 30 -1.63 -6.15 -0.38
CA GLU A 30 -0.63 -7.05 0.25
C GLU A 30 0.07 -7.97 -0.77
N LYS A 31 -0.68 -8.43 -1.79
CA LYS A 31 -0.16 -9.28 -2.86
C LYS A 31 0.67 -8.54 -3.91
N SER A 32 0.69 -7.20 -3.90
CA SER A 32 1.45 -6.41 -4.88
C SER A 32 2.97 -6.58 -4.74
N GLY A 33 3.46 -7.06 -3.59
CA GLY A 33 4.89 -7.22 -3.31
C GLY A 33 5.60 -5.94 -2.86
N TYR A 34 4.95 -4.78 -2.99
CA TYR A 34 5.47 -3.48 -2.60
C TYR A 34 5.23 -3.19 -1.11
N PRO A 35 6.07 -2.34 -0.47
CA PRO A 35 5.81 -1.81 0.87
C PRO A 35 4.48 -1.05 0.92
N ILE A 36 3.79 -1.11 2.05
CA ILE A 36 2.48 -0.48 2.25
C ILE A 36 2.46 0.23 3.59
N LYS A 37 2.44 1.56 3.57
CA LYS A 37 2.13 2.34 4.76
C LYS A 37 0.62 2.47 4.88
N ALA A 38 0.06 2.02 5.99
CA ALA A 38 -1.37 2.06 6.26
C ALA A 38 -1.63 2.82 7.57
N PHE A 39 -2.61 3.72 7.57
CA PHE A 39 -3.18 4.26 8.81
C PHE A 39 -4.70 4.25 8.72
N VAL A 40 -5.35 4.02 9.86
CA VAL A 40 -6.82 4.01 9.95
C VAL A 40 -7.27 5.36 10.47
N GLU A 41 -8.16 6.00 9.72
CA GLU A 41 -8.84 7.23 10.14
C GLU A 41 -10.34 7.06 9.87
N TYR A 42 -11.17 7.23 10.91
CA TYR A 42 -12.63 7.10 10.81
C TYR A 42 -13.14 5.82 10.12
N GLY A 43 -12.48 4.68 10.36
CA GLY A 43 -12.88 3.39 9.76
C GLY A 43 -12.42 3.20 8.31
N VAL A 44 -11.54 4.06 7.79
CA VAL A 44 -10.93 3.96 6.46
C VAL A 44 -9.43 3.75 6.60
N TYR A 45 -8.90 2.72 5.96
CA TYR A 45 -7.47 2.60 5.70
C TYR A 45 -7.06 3.58 4.61
N ARG A 46 -6.17 4.51 4.95
CA ARG A 46 -5.42 5.31 3.99
C ARG A 46 -4.09 4.63 3.73
N LEU A 47 -3.88 4.22 2.49
CA LEU A 47 -2.72 3.46 2.04
C LEU A 47 -1.80 4.33 1.20
N THR A 48 -0.50 4.20 1.43
CA THR A 48 0.57 4.70 0.57
C THR A 48 1.45 3.53 0.16
N ILE A 49 1.56 3.31 -1.15
CA ILE A 49 2.20 2.14 -1.75
C ILE A 49 3.26 2.64 -2.74
N PRO A 50 4.47 2.97 -2.26
CA PRO A 50 5.53 3.40 -3.17
C PRO A 50 6.07 2.20 -3.95
N PHE A 51 6.48 2.43 -5.19
CA PHE A 51 7.11 1.40 -6.03
C PHE A 51 8.59 1.18 -5.69
N LEU A 52 8.89 1.11 -4.40
CA LEU A 52 10.21 0.78 -3.87
C LEU A 52 10.30 -0.73 -3.70
N GLU A 53 11.48 -1.30 -3.97
CA GLU A 53 11.71 -2.70 -3.62
C GLU A 53 11.65 -2.86 -2.10
N ARG A 54 11.24 -4.04 -1.64
CA ARG A 54 11.05 -4.32 -0.21
C ARG A 54 12.30 -4.00 0.63
N ASN A 55 13.48 -4.20 0.04
CA ASN A 55 14.78 -3.97 0.68
C ASN A 55 15.16 -2.48 0.78
N ASP A 56 14.53 -1.62 -0.01
CA ASP A 56 14.82 -0.18 -0.08
C ASP A 56 13.83 0.65 0.76
N ALA A 57 12.74 0.03 1.21
CA ALA A 57 11.70 0.72 1.96
C ALA A 57 12.13 0.96 3.41
N PRO A 58 11.83 2.14 3.99
CA PRO A 58 12.01 2.37 5.42
C PRO A 58 11.23 1.37 6.26
N SER A 59 11.79 0.95 7.39
CA SER A 59 11.22 -0.10 8.26
C SER A 59 9.81 0.22 8.78
N ASP A 60 9.44 1.50 8.87
CA ASP A 60 8.12 1.94 9.34
C ASP A 60 6.99 1.66 8.32
N PHE A 61 7.32 1.34 7.07
CA PHE A 61 6.36 0.93 6.04
C PHE A 61 5.80 -0.48 6.24
N TYR A 62 6.30 -1.24 7.24
CA TYR A 62 5.83 -2.60 7.54
C TYR A 62 5.15 -2.71 8.89
N GLN A 63 4.97 -1.61 9.62
CA GLN A 63 4.28 -1.62 10.91
C GLN A 63 2.77 -1.80 10.71
N GLN A 64 2.32 -3.06 10.63
CA GLN A 64 0.99 -3.44 11.08
C GLN A 64 1.14 -4.21 12.40
N LYS A 65 0.98 -3.49 13.51
CA LYS A 65 0.54 -4.08 14.77
C LYS A 65 -0.45 -3.13 15.41
N GLN A 66 -1.71 -3.55 15.46
CA GLN A 66 -2.59 -3.21 16.57
C GLN A 66 -3.08 -4.55 17.12
N ASP A 67 -3.01 -4.64 18.44
CA ASP A 67 -3.40 -5.78 19.28
C ASP A 67 -4.86 -6.22 19.05
#